data_AF-A0A840J3R5-F1
#
_entry.id   AF-A0A840J3R5-F1
#
_cell.length_a   1.000
_cell.length_b   1.000
_cell.length_c   1.000
_cell.angle_alpha   90.00
_cell.angle_beta   90.00
_cell.angle_gamma   90.00
#
_symmetry.space_group_name_H-M   'P 1'
#
loop_
_entity.id
_entity.type
_entity.pdbx_description
1 polymer ?
#
loop_
_entity_poly.entity_id
_entity_poly.type
_entity_poly.pdbx_seq_one_letter_code
_entity_poly.pdbx_strand_id
1 'polypeptide(L)'
;MKKPEVLVVGAGIAGPAVAYWLSRLGYRPTVVEQARQLRSGGSPIVVKGPAIPVAERMDILPKLRDLATRARSLTLLAPDGSQILRLPLTSDTAPTVVLLGDAAAATALLGDGSSMAMAGAHALAMELAAYPGDHSRAFAAYEARIRREVDPRQRRVGIVSRLLVPRTRPGLATRNAVGRIIGRTSGTGVRETVEHLGGEQLR
;
A
#
# COMPACT_ATOMS: atom_id res chain seq x y z
N MET A 1 3.75 -24.66 -28.91
CA MET A 1 2.36 -24.47 -28.42
C MET A 1 2.04 -22.97 -28.42
N LYS A 2 0.80 -22.56 -28.73
CA LYS A 2 0.38 -21.14 -28.64
C LYS A 2 0.36 -20.70 -27.18
N LYS A 3 0.86 -19.49 -26.90
CA LYS A 3 0.78 -18.86 -25.57
C LYS A 3 -0.68 -18.49 -25.26
N PRO A 4 -1.18 -18.72 -24.04
CA PRO A 4 -2.53 -18.29 -23.67
C PRO A 4 -2.64 -16.77 -23.68
N GLU A 5 -3.68 -16.23 -24.31
CA GLU A 5 -3.91 -14.78 -24.42
C GLU A 5 -4.73 -14.29 -23.22
N VAL A 6 -4.38 -13.12 -22.68
CA VAL A 6 -5.06 -12.52 -21.52
C VAL A 6 -5.34 -11.05 -21.80
N LEU A 7 -6.58 -10.60 -21.63
CA LEU A 7 -6.93 -9.18 -21.67
C LEU A 7 -6.89 -8.62 -20.25
N VAL A 8 -6.09 -7.57 -20.04
CA VAL A 8 -5.98 -6.84 -18.78
C VAL A 8 -6.64 -5.47 -18.97
N VAL A 9 -7.68 -5.19 -18.20
CA VAL A 9 -8.43 -3.92 -18.27
C VAL A 9 -7.94 -2.97 -17.18
N GLY A 10 -7.39 -1.83 -17.59
CA GLY A 10 -6.82 -0.78 -16.75
C GLY A 10 -5.30 -0.80 -16.73
N ALA A 11 -4.67 0.36 -16.92
CA ALA A 11 -3.22 0.60 -16.84
C ALA A 11 -2.83 1.46 -15.62
N GLY A 12 -3.48 1.22 -14.48
CA GLY A 12 -3.07 1.75 -13.17
C GLY A 12 -1.83 1.01 -12.62
N ILE A 13 -1.77 0.74 -11.31
CA ILE A 13 -0.65 -0.03 -10.72
C ILE A 13 -0.79 -1.53 -10.98
N ALA A 14 -1.97 -2.11 -10.75
CA ALA A 14 -2.18 -3.55 -10.83
C ALA A 14 -2.07 -4.09 -12.27
N GLY A 15 -2.57 -3.36 -13.26
CA GLY A 15 -2.63 -3.82 -14.66
C GLY A 15 -1.26 -4.09 -15.30
N PRO A 16 -0.35 -3.11 -15.36
CA PRO A 16 1.01 -3.32 -15.85
C PRO A 16 1.78 -4.32 -14.97
N ALA A 17 1.56 -4.34 -13.65
CA ALA A 17 2.20 -5.32 -12.78
C ALA A 17 1.77 -6.76 -13.10
N VAL A 18 0.47 -7.03 -13.29
CA VAL A 18 -0.01 -8.38 -13.61
C VAL A 18 0.40 -8.77 -15.03
N ALA A 19 0.35 -7.84 -15.98
CA ALA A 19 0.82 -8.07 -17.35
C ALA A 19 2.32 -8.42 -17.38
N TYR A 20 3.14 -7.73 -16.60
CA TYR A 20 4.56 -8.03 -16.46
C TYR A 20 4.78 -9.49 -15.99
N TRP A 21 4.07 -9.92 -14.94
CA TRP A 21 4.21 -11.27 -14.40
C TRP A 21 3.66 -12.34 -15.33
N LEU A 22 2.47 -12.14 -15.90
CA LEU A 22 1.87 -13.05 -16.87
C LEU A 22 2.77 -13.27 -18.09
N SER A 23 3.38 -12.19 -18.62
CA SER A 23 4.33 -12.28 -19.73
C SER A 23 5.53 -13.17 -19.39
N ARG A 24 6.05 -13.09 -18.16
CA ARG A 24 7.16 -13.95 -17.69
C ARG A 24 6.74 -15.39 -17.45
N LEU A 25 5.46 -15.62 -17.16
CA LEU A 25 4.88 -16.95 -16.93
C LEU A 25 4.34 -17.60 -18.21
N GLY A 26 4.68 -17.07 -19.38
CA GLY A 26 4.36 -17.69 -20.67
C GLY A 26 3.01 -17.30 -21.26
N TYR A 27 2.27 -16.38 -20.64
CA TYR A 27 1.05 -15.80 -21.20
C TYR A 27 1.38 -14.69 -22.21
N ARG A 28 0.36 -14.28 -22.98
CA ARG A 28 0.40 -13.12 -23.89
C ARG A 28 -0.63 -12.07 -23.44
N PRO A 29 -0.27 -11.17 -22.51
CA PRO A 29 -1.17 -10.16 -22.01
C PRO A 29 -1.34 -9.00 -23.01
N THR A 30 -2.56 -8.52 -23.17
CA THR A 30 -2.92 -7.26 -23.82
C THR A 30 -3.51 -6.34 -22.76
N VAL A 31 -2.91 -5.18 -22.54
CA VAL A 31 -3.44 -4.18 -21.60
C VAL A 31 -4.26 -3.15 -22.36
N VAL A 32 -5.48 -2.89 -21.92
CA VAL A 32 -6.34 -1.83 -22.43
C VAL A 32 -6.59 -0.80 -21.35
N GLU A 33 -6.61 0.48 -21.71
CA GLU A 33 -6.81 1.60 -20.79
C GLU A 33 -7.71 2.64 -21.46
N GLN A 34 -8.59 3.26 -20.67
CA GLN A 34 -9.48 4.30 -21.14
C GLN A 34 -8.75 5.63 -21.35
N ALA A 35 -7.79 5.96 -20.47
CA ALA A 35 -6.98 7.15 -20.58
C ALA A 35 -6.15 7.14 -21.88
N ARG A 36 -6.24 8.23 -22.64
CA ARG A 36 -5.54 8.38 -23.93
C ARG A 36 -4.03 8.55 -23.80
N GLN A 37 -3.53 8.81 -22.59
CA GLN A 37 -2.13 9.12 -22.30
C GLN A 37 -1.77 8.59 -20.92
N LEU A 38 -0.49 8.25 -20.73
CA LEU A 38 0.05 8.01 -19.40
C LEU A 38 -0.03 9.30 -18.59
N ARG A 39 -0.45 9.18 -17.33
CA ARG A 39 -0.55 10.33 -16.43
C ARG A 39 0.86 10.80 -16.05
N SER A 40 1.09 12.11 -16.15
CA SER A 40 2.34 12.77 -15.76
C SER A 40 2.32 13.32 -14.33
N GLY A 41 1.19 13.22 -13.62
CA GLY A 41 1.02 13.65 -12.23
C GLY A 41 -0.09 12.88 -11.51
N GLY A 42 -0.28 13.16 -10.22
CA GLY A 42 -1.31 12.51 -9.39
C GLY A 42 -1.02 12.57 -7.89
N SER A 43 -1.81 11.85 -7.09
CA SER A 43 -1.61 11.74 -5.64
C SER A 43 -0.43 10.84 -5.29
N PRO A 44 0.28 11.09 -4.18
CA PRO A 44 1.33 10.19 -3.70
C PRO A 44 0.81 8.78 -3.40
N ILE A 45 1.62 7.78 -3.71
CA ILE A 45 1.46 6.37 -3.39
C ILE A 45 2.62 5.88 -2.54
N VAL A 46 2.36 4.84 -1.76
CA VAL A 46 3.34 4.25 -0.87
C VAL A 46 3.67 2.84 -1.33
N VAL A 47 4.96 2.55 -1.48
CA VAL A 47 5.50 1.22 -1.74
C VAL A 47 6.21 0.78 -0.47
N LYS A 48 5.62 -0.19 0.23
CA LYS A 48 6.15 -0.74 1.48
C LYS A 48 5.66 -2.19 1.69
N GLY A 49 6.21 -2.84 2.71
CA GLY A 49 5.78 -4.17 3.15
C GLY A 49 5.72 -5.18 1.99
N PRO A 50 4.56 -5.79 1.71
CA PRO A 50 4.43 -6.88 0.75
C PRO A 50 4.78 -6.50 -0.71
N ALA A 51 4.83 -5.20 -1.03
CA ALA A 51 5.24 -4.73 -2.35
C ALA A 51 6.75 -4.67 -2.56
N ILE A 52 7.55 -4.60 -1.48
CA ILE A 52 9.01 -4.49 -1.59
C ILE A 52 9.61 -5.71 -2.29
N PRO A 53 9.32 -6.96 -1.86
CA PRO A 53 9.85 -8.14 -2.54
C PRO A 53 9.38 -8.25 -4.00
N VAL A 54 8.17 -7.76 -4.30
CA VAL A 54 7.66 -7.75 -5.68
C VAL A 54 8.44 -6.75 -6.53
N ALA A 55 8.66 -5.53 -6.02
CA ALA A 55 9.46 -4.51 -6.70
C ALA A 55 10.91 -4.96 -6.93
N GLU A 56 11.49 -5.72 -6.00
CA GLU A 56 12.81 -6.34 -6.14
C GLU A 56 12.83 -7.36 -7.28
N ARG A 57 11.89 -8.31 -7.31
CA ARG A 57 11.83 -9.30 -8.40
C ARG A 57 11.42 -8.68 -9.74
N MET A 58 10.81 -7.50 -9.72
CA MET A 58 10.54 -6.70 -10.92
C MET A 58 11.77 -5.89 -11.38
N ASP A 59 12.84 -5.86 -10.59
CA ASP A 59 14.05 -5.05 -10.81
C ASP A 59 13.78 -3.54 -10.93
N ILE A 60 12.71 -3.07 -10.27
CA ILE A 60 12.34 -1.64 -10.27
C ILE A 60 12.66 -0.96 -8.94
N LEU A 61 12.94 -1.70 -7.88
CA LEU A 61 13.16 -1.12 -6.55
C LEU A 61 14.25 -0.03 -6.51
N PRO A 62 15.41 -0.17 -7.18
CA PRO A 62 16.42 0.90 -7.22
C PRO A 62 15.86 2.20 -7.82
N LYS A 63 15.13 2.10 -8.94
CA LYS A 63 14.49 3.24 -9.61
C LYS A 63 13.39 3.86 -8.75
N LEU A 64 12.60 3.03 -8.04
CA LEU A 64 11.59 3.53 -7.12
C LEU A 64 12.23 4.33 -5.99
N ARG A 65 13.36 3.87 -5.44
CA ARG A 65 14.11 4.56 -4.39
C ARG A 65 14.71 5.89 -4.87
N ASP A 66 15.16 5.95 -6.12
CA ASP A 66 15.71 7.18 -6.72
C ASP A 66 14.62 8.26 -6.89
N LEU A 67 13.43 7.85 -7.33
CA LEU A 67 12.27 8.72 -7.49
C LEU A 67 11.51 8.99 -6.18
N ALA A 68 11.92 8.37 -5.07
CA ALA A 68 11.17 8.41 -3.81
C ALA A 68 11.21 9.79 -3.17
N THR A 69 10.04 10.31 -2.82
CA THR A 69 9.92 11.41 -1.86
C THR A 69 10.22 10.88 -0.47
N ARG A 70 11.31 11.34 0.14
CA ARG A 70 11.78 10.88 1.46
C ARG A 70 11.00 11.54 2.60
N ALA A 71 9.72 11.20 2.72
CA ALA A 71 8.87 11.66 3.83
C ALA A 71 9.32 11.01 5.15
N ARG A 72 9.81 11.81 6.10
CA ARG A 72 10.33 11.32 7.39
C ARG A 72 9.25 11.16 8.46
N SER A 73 8.20 11.98 8.40
CA SER A 73 7.14 11.99 9.40
C SER A 73 5.86 12.62 8.87
N LEU A 74 4.73 12.15 9.39
CA LEU A 74 3.43 12.80 9.28
C LEU A 74 3.21 13.64 10.54
N THR A 75 2.99 14.94 10.39
CA THR A 75 2.67 15.82 11.52
C THR A 75 1.24 16.32 11.39
N LEU A 76 0.45 16.12 12.44
CA LEU A 76 -0.87 16.70 12.61
C LEU A 76 -0.73 18.03 13.36
N LEU A 77 -1.19 19.12 12.75
CA LEU A 77 -1.18 20.46 13.32
C LEU A 77 -2.61 20.88 13.71
N ALA A 78 -2.71 21.70 14.75
CA ALA A 78 -3.92 22.43 15.11
C ALA A 78 -4.13 23.65 14.18
N PRO A 79 -5.32 24.27 14.17
CA PRO A 79 -5.59 25.43 13.33
C PRO A 79 -4.65 26.63 13.58
N ASP A 80 -4.10 26.75 14.80
CA ASP A 80 -3.12 27.76 15.19
C ASP A 80 -1.67 27.40 14.80
N GLY A 81 -1.47 26.29 14.06
CA GLY A 81 -0.17 25.80 13.64
C GLY A 81 0.59 24.99 14.71
N SER A 82 0.06 24.87 15.92
CA SER A 82 0.71 24.09 16.98
C SER A 82 0.68 22.58 16.68
N GLN A 83 1.75 21.87 17.02
CA GLN A 83 1.85 20.43 16.78
C GLN A 83 0.94 19.64 17.73
N ILE A 84 0.02 18.85 17.17
CA ILE A 84 -0.81 17.90 17.92
C ILE A 84 -0.09 16.56 18.00
N LEU A 85 0.39 16.01 16.89
CA LEU A 85 0.99 14.68 16.87
C LEU A 85 2.01 14.61 15.74
N ARG A 86 3.14 13.93 15.97
CA ARG A 86 4.10 13.59 14.93
C ARG A 86 4.31 12.09 14.89
N LEU A 87 3.97 11.47 13.78
CA LEU A 87 4.15 10.04 13.52
C LEU A 87 5.37 9.86 12.61
N PRO A 88 6.43 9.14 13.03
CA PRO A 88 7.51 8.78 12.13
C PRO A 88 6.95 7.88 11.01
N LEU A 89 7.36 8.15 9.76
CA LEU A 89 6.94 7.37 8.58
C LEU A 89 8.00 6.39 8.11
N THR A 90 9.19 6.42 8.72
CA THR A 90 10.33 5.55 8.41
C THR A 90 10.64 4.64 9.58
N SER A 91 10.90 3.36 9.31
CA SER A 91 11.50 2.41 10.27
C SER A 91 12.99 2.23 9.92
N ASP A 92 13.85 2.04 10.92
CA ASP A 92 15.28 1.74 10.74
C ASP A 92 15.52 0.38 10.03
N THR A 93 14.50 -0.47 9.91
CA THR A 93 14.58 -1.81 9.31
C THR A 93 14.13 -1.91 7.84
N ALA A 94 13.54 -0.87 7.24
CA ALA A 94 13.20 -0.89 5.80
C ALA A 94 12.95 0.53 5.23
N PRO A 95 13.50 0.86 4.04
CA PRO A 95 13.26 2.17 3.43
C PRO A 95 11.80 2.29 2.98
N THR A 96 11.08 3.26 3.54
CA THR A 96 9.73 3.63 3.09
C THR A 96 9.85 4.48 1.84
N VAL A 97 9.33 3.99 0.71
CA VAL A 97 9.38 4.68 -0.58
C VAL A 97 8.00 5.23 -0.90
N VAL A 98 7.89 6.55 -0.99
CA VAL A 98 6.70 7.27 -1.45
C VAL A 98 6.95 7.78 -2.87
N LEU A 99 6.16 7.31 -3.83
CA LEU A 99 6.17 7.77 -5.22
C LEU A 99 4.91 8.57 -5.53
N LEU A 100 4.88 9.27 -6.66
CA LEU A 100 3.78 10.14 -7.09
C LEU A 100 2.96 9.47 -8.22
N GLY A 101 1.63 9.30 -8.06
CA GLY A 101 0.68 8.84 -9.10
C GLY A 101 -0.34 7.77 -8.62
N ASP A 102 -1.59 7.76 -9.13
CA ASP A 102 -2.85 7.34 -8.48
C ASP A 102 -3.06 5.87 -8.03
N ALA A 103 -3.72 5.74 -6.87
CA ALA A 103 -4.19 4.47 -6.31
C ALA A 103 -5.69 4.25 -6.61
N ALA A 104 -6.01 3.36 -7.55
CA ALA A 104 -7.32 2.72 -7.64
C ALA A 104 -7.34 1.42 -6.80
N ALA A 105 -7.07 1.55 -5.50
CA ALA A 105 -7.31 0.53 -4.47
C ALA A 105 -7.13 1.19 -3.09
N ALA A 106 -7.97 2.15 -2.74
CA ALA A 106 -7.78 2.95 -1.53
C ALA A 106 -8.10 2.17 -0.23
N THR A 107 -7.08 1.67 0.46
CA THR A 107 -7.12 1.56 1.93
C THR A 107 -6.62 2.88 2.52
N ALA A 108 -7.60 3.76 2.73
CA ALA A 108 -7.49 5.22 2.66
C ALA A 108 -6.74 5.95 3.80
N LEU A 109 -6.06 5.28 4.73
CA LEU A 109 -5.48 5.96 5.89
C LEU A 109 -3.94 5.97 5.95
N LEU A 110 -3.26 4.97 5.35
CA LEU A 110 -1.79 4.82 5.44
C LEU A 110 -1.11 4.39 4.13
N GLY A 111 -1.81 4.51 2.99
CA GLY A 111 -1.21 4.35 1.66
C GLY A 111 -0.95 2.90 1.20
N ASP A 112 -1.60 1.89 1.80
CA ASP A 112 -1.34 0.47 1.47
C ASP A 112 -1.86 0.06 0.09
N GLY A 113 -2.69 0.87 -0.56
CA GLY A 113 -3.38 0.53 -1.80
C GLY A 113 -2.48 0.09 -2.94
N SER A 114 -1.48 0.90 -3.27
CA SER A 114 -0.53 0.58 -4.34
C SER A 114 0.36 -0.59 -3.98
N SER A 115 0.70 -0.74 -2.70
CA SER A 115 1.46 -1.89 -2.23
C SER A 115 0.68 -3.19 -2.41
N MET A 116 -0.62 -3.18 -2.12
CA MET A 116 -1.49 -4.35 -2.31
C MET A 116 -1.83 -4.61 -3.76
N ALA A 117 -1.92 -3.58 -4.60
CA ALA A 117 -2.05 -3.74 -6.04
C ALA A 117 -0.86 -4.49 -6.64
N MET A 118 0.37 -4.13 -6.26
CA MET A 118 1.58 -4.84 -6.72
C MET A 118 1.65 -6.27 -6.21
N ALA A 119 1.44 -6.47 -4.91
CA ALA A 119 1.46 -7.79 -4.28
C ALA A 119 0.36 -8.70 -4.84
N GLY A 120 -0.86 -8.17 -4.98
CA GLY A 120 -2.00 -8.86 -5.55
C GLY A 120 -1.80 -9.24 -7.02
N ALA A 121 -1.28 -8.33 -7.83
CA ALA A 121 -0.96 -8.61 -9.23
C ALA A 121 0.05 -9.77 -9.37
N HIS A 122 1.11 -9.77 -8.56
CA HIS A 122 2.06 -10.88 -8.51
C HIS A 122 1.39 -12.18 -8.06
N ALA A 123 0.61 -12.14 -6.95
CA ALA A 123 -0.08 -13.31 -6.44
C ALA A 123 -1.03 -13.92 -7.49
N LEU A 124 -1.87 -13.10 -8.13
CA LEU A 124 -2.80 -13.54 -9.17
C LEU A 124 -2.09 -14.24 -10.33
N ALA A 125 -0.99 -13.65 -10.81
CA ALA A 125 -0.21 -14.24 -11.90
C ALA A 125 0.37 -15.61 -11.50
N MET A 126 0.86 -15.74 -10.27
CA MET A 126 1.39 -17.01 -9.75
C MET A 126 0.29 -18.07 -9.61
N GLU A 127 -0.89 -17.74 -9.09
CA GLU A 127 -1.99 -18.72 -8.96
C GLU A 127 -2.51 -19.15 -10.34
N LEU A 128 -2.60 -18.24 -11.31
CA LEU A 128 -2.95 -18.57 -12.70
C LEU A 128 -1.92 -19.52 -13.34
N ALA A 129 -0.63 -19.34 -13.06
CA ALA A 129 0.40 -20.25 -13.54
C ALA A 129 0.40 -21.60 -12.81
N ALA A 130 0.00 -21.64 -11.53
CA ALA A 130 -0.07 -22.86 -10.74
C ALA A 130 -1.23 -23.79 -11.15
N TYR A 131 -2.32 -23.22 -11.69
CA TYR A 131 -3.53 -23.95 -12.10
C TYR A 131 -3.86 -23.72 -13.58
N PRO A 132 -3.00 -24.18 -14.53
CA PRO A 132 -3.23 -23.94 -15.95
C PRO A 132 -4.54 -24.58 -16.41
N GLY A 133 -5.44 -23.76 -16.96
CA GLY A 133 -6.76 -24.19 -17.45
C GLY A 133 -7.85 -24.31 -16.38
N ASP A 134 -7.52 -24.21 -15.10
CA ASP A 134 -8.49 -24.20 -13.99
C ASP A 134 -8.53 -22.81 -13.31
N HIS A 135 -9.13 -21.86 -14.02
CA HIS A 135 -9.22 -20.47 -13.55
C HIS A 135 -10.07 -20.34 -12.28
N SER A 136 -11.08 -21.18 -12.10
CA SER A 136 -11.93 -21.18 -10.90
C SER A 136 -11.09 -21.47 -9.65
N ARG A 137 -10.23 -22.49 -9.71
CA ARG A 137 -9.32 -22.81 -8.62
C ARG A 137 -8.24 -21.74 -8.44
N ALA A 138 -7.69 -21.19 -9.51
CA ALA A 138 -6.72 -20.10 -9.44
C ALA A 138 -7.29 -18.86 -8.73
N PHE A 139 -8.52 -18.45 -9.07
CA PHE A 139 -9.16 -17.30 -8.45
C PHE A 139 -9.53 -17.55 -6.99
N ALA A 140 -10.00 -18.76 -6.65
CA ALA A 140 -10.25 -19.13 -5.26
C ALA A 140 -8.96 -19.12 -4.41
N ALA A 141 -7.85 -19.64 -4.95
CA ALA A 141 -6.55 -19.63 -4.28
C ALA A 141 -6.03 -18.19 -4.10
N TYR A 142 -6.15 -17.36 -5.13
CA TYR A 142 -5.80 -15.94 -5.09
C TYR A 142 -6.61 -15.20 -4.03
N GLU A 143 -7.93 -15.36 -4.03
CA GLU A 143 -8.81 -14.71 -3.05
C GLU A 143 -8.46 -15.14 -1.61
N ALA A 144 -8.27 -16.44 -1.37
CA ALA A 144 -7.90 -16.96 -0.06
C ALA A 144 -6.56 -16.36 0.43
N ARG A 145 -5.59 -16.23 -0.48
CA ARG A 145 -4.29 -15.62 -0.18
C ARG A 145 -4.41 -14.14 0.15
N ILE A 146 -5.13 -13.37 -0.68
CA ILE A 146 -5.27 -11.93 -0.48
C ILE A 146 -6.10 -11.60 0.75
N ARG A 147 -7.14 -12.38 1.08
CA ARG A 147 -7.91 -12.18 2.33
C ARG A 147 -7.04 -12.33 3.57
N ARG A 148 -6.11 -13.30 3.61
CA ARG A 148 -5.14 -13.44 4.71
C ARG A 148 -4.25 -12.21 4.88
N GLU A 149 -3.90 -11.56 3.78
CA GLU A 149 -3.08 -10.34 3.81
C GLU A 149 -3.92 -9.08 4.12
N VAL A 150 -5.14 -8.99 3.60
CA VAL A 150 -5.98 -7.77 3.64
C VAL A 150 -6.82 -7.68 4.91
N ASP A 151 -7.40 -8.78 5.39
CA ASP A 151 -8.36 -8.77 6.51
C ASP A 151 -7.75 -8.19 7.80
N PRO A 152 -6.52 -8.56 8.23
CA PRO A 152 -5.91 -7.97 9.41
C PRO A 152 -5.62 -6.47 9.25
N ARG A 153 -5.39 -6.01 8.02
CA ARG A 153 -5.11 -4.61 7.70
C ARG A 153 -6.41 -3.78 7.72
N GLN A 154 -7.47 -4.26 7.09
CA GLN A 154 -8.75 -3.55 7.02
C GLN A 154 -9.49 -3.45 8.36
N ARG A 155 -9.46 -4.50 9.19
CA ARG A 155 -10.11 -4.47 10.53
C ARG A 155 -9.60 -3.35 11.42
N ARG A 156 -8.31 -2.99 11.28
CA ARG A 156 -7.67 -1.92 12.07
C ARG A 156 -7.93 -0.52 11.52
N VAL A 157 -8.20 -0.37 10.21
CA VAL A 157 -8.49 0.94 9.59
C VAL A 157 -9.71 1.60 10.24
N GLY A 158 -10.77 0.85 10.55
CA GLY A 158 -11.97 1.41 11.18
C GLY A 158 -11.72 2.01 12.57
N ILE A 159 -10.87 1.36 13.37
CA ILE A 159 -10.54 1.81 14.73
C ILE A 159 -9.58 3.00 14.67
N VAL A 160 -8.51 2.89 13.87
CA VAL A 160 -7.50 3.94 13.73
C VAL A 160 -8.10 5.20 13.08
N SER A 161 -9.00 5.05 12.11
CA SER A 161 -9.71 6.17 11.48
C SER A 161 -10.60 6.93 12.47
N ARG A 162 -11.34 6.22 13.35
CA ARG A 162 -12.18 6.86 14.38
C ARG A 162 -11.37 7.58 15.44
N LEU A 163 -10.17 7.08 15.75
CA LEU A 163 -9.26 7.71 16.71
C LEU A 163 -8.55 8.95 16.13
N LEU A 164 -8.08 8.88 14.88
CA LEU A 164 -7.37 9.99 14.21
C LEU A 164 -8.32 11.10 13.75
N VAL A 165 -9.52 10.75 13.28
CA VAL A 165 -10.52 11.68 12.73
C VAL A 165 -11.87 11.46 13.42
N PRO A 166 -12.00 11.84 14.71
CA PRO A 166 -13.27 11.76 15.40
C PRO A 166 -14.28 12.74 14.80
N ARG A 167 -15.53 12.30 14.66
CA ARG A 167 -16.62 13.07 14.03
C ARG A 167 -17.25 14.13 14.96
N THR A 168 -16.97 14.07 16.25
CA THR A 168 -17.62 14.93 17.25
C THR A 168 -16.66 16.01 17.75
N ARG A 169 -17.18 17.20 18.04
CA ARG A 169 -16.38 18.32 18.60
C ARG A 169 -15.68 17.93 19.92
N PRO A 170 -16.34 17.25 20.88
CA PRO A 170 -15.65 16.75 22.07
C PRO A 170 -14.56 15.72 21.72
N GLY A 171 -14.82 14.82 20.76
CA GLY A 171 -13.84 13.82 20.33
C GLY A 171 -12.58 14.45 19.72
N LEU A 172 -12.73 15.52 18.94
CA LEU A 172 -11.59 16.30 18.42
C LEU A 172 -10.79 16.96 19.54
N ALA A 173 -11.46 17.51 20.55
CA ALA A 173 -10.80 18.12 21.70
C ALA A 173 -10.00 17.08 22.50
N THR A 174 -10.59 15.91 22.78
CA THR A 174 -9.92 14.79 23.47
C THR A 174 -8.71 14.30 22.68
N ARG A 175 -8.87 14.04 21.37
CA ARG A 175 -7.74 13.66 20.49
C ARG A 175 -6.62 14.70 20.54
N ASN A 176 -6.95 16.00 20.49
CA ASN A 176 -5.95 17.07 20.53
C ASN A 176 -5.23 17.16 21.87
N ALA A 177 -5.93 16.93 22.98
CA ALA A 177 -5.33 16.91 24.30
C ALA A 177 -4.37 15.72 24.44
N VAL A 178 -4.82 14.51 24.11
CA VAL A 178 -4.01 13.28 24.15
C VAL A 178 -2.81 13.37 23.21
N GLY A 179 -3.00 13.83 21.98
CA GLY A 179 -1.92 14.04 21.02
C GLY A 179 -0.86 14.99 21.56
N ARG A 180 -1.26 16.15 22.09
CA ARG A 180 -0.31 17.14 22.65
C ARG A 180 0.46 16.62 23.86
N ILE A 181 -0.15 15.77 24.68
CA ILE A 181 0.53 15.11 25.80
C ILE A 181 1.60 14.16 25.25
N ILE A 182 1.22 13.27 24.33
CA ILE A 182 2.12 12.30 23.70
C ILE A 182 3.24 12.99 22.90
N GLY A 183 2.94 14.10 22.23
CA GLY A 183 3.90 14.88 21.45
C GLY A 183 4.90 15.66 22.31
N ARG A 184 4.59 15.92 23.58
CA ARG A 184 5.47 16.62 24.54
C ARG A 184 6.49 15.69 25.22
N THR A 185 6.25 14.38 25.22
CA THR A 185 7.10 13.40 25.92
C THR A 185 8.32 12.90 25.14
N SER A 186 8.66 13.48 23.98
CA SER A 186 9.86 13.19 23.15
C SER A 186 10.18 11.70 22.87
N GLY A 187 9.94 11.30 21.62
CA GLY A 187 10.79 10.34 20.89
C GLY A 187 10.46 8.84 21.03
N THR A 188 10.41 8.30 22.24
CA THR A 188 10.39 6.84 22.48
C THR A 188 8.98 6.26 22.58
N GLY A 189 8.06 6.89 23.31
CA GLY A 189 6.72 6.33 23.53
C GLY A 189 5.82 6.30 22.28
N VAL A 190 5.96 7.26 21.37
CA VAL A 190 5.27 7.24 20.06
C VAL A 190 5.81 6.12 19.18
N ARG A 191 7.12 5.87 19.24
CA ARG A 191 7.80 4.85 18.45
C ARG A 191 7.33 3.46 18.89
N GLU A 192 7.28 3.18 20.20
CA GLU A 192 6.71 1.94 20.74
C GLU A 192 5.22 1.79 20.40
N THR A 193 4.41 2.84 20.50
CA THR A 193 2.97 2.73 20.22
C THR A 193 2.70 2.51 18.72
N VAL A 194 3.50 3.14 17.84
CA VAL A 194 3.41 2.95 16.37
C VAL A 194 4.03 1.62 15.93
N GLU A 195 5.09 1.15 16.57
CA GLU A 195 5.65 -0.20 16.37
C GLU A 195 4.69 -1.28 16.91
N HIS A 196 3.99 -1.05 18.01
CA HIS A 196 2.96 -1.98 18.51
C HIS A 196 1.71 -1.99 17.62
N LEU A 197 1.40 -0.86 16.96
CA LEU A 197 0.30 -0.76 16.00
C LEU A 197 0.68 -1.19 14.56
N GLY A 198 1.97 -1.21 14.21
CA GLY A 198 2.48 -1.45 12.85
C GLY A 198 3.51 -2.56 12.68
N GLY A 199 4.05 -3.13 13.76
CA GLY A 199 5.27 -3.95 13.78
C GLY A 199 5.11 -5.45 14.03
N GLU A 200 3.92 -5.96 14.34
CA GLU A 200 3.71 -7.42 14.45
C GLU A 200 3.57 -8.12 13.08
N GLN A 201 4.48 -7.89 12.12
CA GLN A 201 4.57 -8.71 10.90
C GLN A 201 6.01 -8.94 10.37
N LEU A 202 7.00 -8.95 11.26
CA LEU A 202 8.31 -9.55 10.95
C LEU A 202 8.69 -10.58 12.02
N ARG A 203 7.93 -11.68 12.04
CA ARG A 203 8.41 -13.03 12.37
C ARG A 203 7.73 -14.01 11.43
#